data_AF-A0A917M0T6-F1
#
_entry.id   AF-A0A917M0T6-F1
#
_cell.length_a   1.000
_cell.length_b   1.000
_cell.length_c   1.000
_cell.angle_alpha   90.00
_cell.angle_beta   90.00
_cell.angle_gamma   90.00
#
_symmetry.space_group_name_H-M   'P 1'
#
loop_
_entity.id
_entity.type
_entity.pdbx_description
1 polymer ?
#
loop_
_entity_poly.entity_id
_entity_poly.type
_entity_poly.pdbx_seq_one_letter_code
_entity_poly.pdbx_strand_id
1 'polypeptide(L)'
;MLLVGGFVLFTGVLVAIGAIMPTAKDAGVVFGPLIFSMFVPFYAISLIVSDPGALIVAVFTFFPLTAPVTAMLRNGLGTLEPWEAGIVIAELFVLGVVVLRVAVHLFRYGSIAYSAKLDPRAVLGRRRPVTVGK
;
A
#
# COMPACT_ATOMS: atom_id res chain seq x y z
N MET A 1 17.93 -3.60 -8.92
CA MET A 1 17.12 -4.07 -7.77
C MET A 1 16.20 -3.00 -7.22
N LEU A 2 16.67 -1.76 -7.03
CA LEU A 2 15.82 -0.63 -6.58
C LEU A 2 14.51 -0.48 -7.39
N LEU A 3 14.61 -0.47 -8.72
CA LEU A 3 13.42 -0.40 -9.59
C LEU A 3 12.42 -1.53 -9.32
N VAL A 4 12.91 -2.77 -9.22
CA VAL A 4 12.06 -3.95 -9.01
C VAL A 4 11.42 -3.91 -7.62
N GLY A 5 12.19 -3.61 -6.57
CA GLY A 5 11.67 -3.49 -5.21
C GLY A 5 10.62 -2.39 -5.10
N GLY A 6 10.90 -1.22 -5.68
CA GLY A 6 9.95 -0.10 -5.73
C GLY A 6 8.67 -0.46 -6.47
N PHE A 7 8.81 -1.12 -7.63
CA PHE A 7 7.66 -1.60 -8.40
C PHE A 7 6.81 -2.60 -7.61
N VAL A 8 7.42 -3.55 -6.91
CA VAL A 8 6.70 -4.53 -6.07
C VAL A 8 5.95 -3.83 -4.94
N LEU A 9 6.58 -2.86 -4.25
CA LEU A 9 5.93 -2.10 -3.19
C LEU A 9 4.73 -1.30 -3.70
N PHE A 10 4.92 -0.48 -4.74
CA PHE A 10 3.84 0.36 -5.29
C PHE A 10 2.70 -0.49 -5.85
N THR A 11 3.02 -1.56 -6.60
CA THR A 11 2.01 -2.50 -7.09
C THR A 11 1.27 -3.15 -5.92
N GLY A 12 1.98 -3.57 -4.87
CA GLY A 12 1.37 -4.10 -3.66
C GLY A 12 0.37 -3.15 -3.02
N VAL A 13 0.74 -1.88 -2.86
CA VAL A 13 -0.14 -0.85 -2.30
C VAL A 13 -1.37 -0.63 -3.18
N LEU A 14 -1.19 -0.55 -4.51
CA LEU A 14 -2.30 -0.40 -5.45
C LEU A 14 -3.27 -1.59 -5.41
N VAL A 15 -2.73 -2.81 -5.35
CA VAL A 15 -3.51 -4.04 -5.19
C VAL A 15 -4.26 -4.01 -3.85
N ALA A 16 -3.62 -3.57 -2.75
CA ALA A 16 -4.26 -3.43 -1.46
C ALA A 16 -5.43 -2.42 -1.47
N ILE A 17 -5.23 -1.26 -2.11
CA ILE A 17 -6.30 -0.25 -2.27
C ILE A 17 -7.49 -0.86 -3.03
N GLY A 18 -7.24 -1.56 -4.14
CA GLY A 18 -8.29 -2.26 -4.89
C GLY A 18 -8.97 -3.39 -4.10
N ALA A 19 -8.29 -3.99 -3.13
CA ALA A 19 -8.85 -5.03 -2.25
C ALA A 19 -9.78 -4.47 -1.17
N ILE A 20 -9.41 -3.33 -0.60
CA ILE A 20 -10.11 -2.71 0.54
C ILE A 20 -11.33 -1.92 0.09
N MET A 21 -11.21 -1.21 -1.05
CA MET A 21 -12.14 -0.14 -1.39
C MET A 21 -13.37 -0.68 -2.12
N PRO A 22 -14.58 -0.41 -1.62
CA PRO A 22 -15.81 -0.91 -2.24
C PRO A 22 -16.15 -0.18 -3.55
N THR A 23 -15.66 1.06 -3.74
CA THR A 23 -15.91 1.86 -4.94
C THR A 23 -14.66 2.59 -5.42
N ALA A 24 -14.63 2.93 -6.72
CA ALA A 24 -13.54 3.71 -7.31
C ALA A 24 -13.43 5.13 -6.71
N LYS A 25 -14.56 5.71 -6.25
CA LYS A 25 -14.59 7.02 -5.60
C LYS A 25 -13.80 6.99 -4.28
N ASP A 26 -14.00 5.94 -3.48
CA ASP A 26 -13.30 5.78 -2.20
C ASP A 26 -11.81 5.48 -2.40
N ALA A 27 -11.48 4.64 -3.39
CA ALA A 27 -10.09 4.41 -3.79
C ALA A 27 -9.37 5.69 -4.22
N GLY A 28 -10.07 6.59 -4.94
CA GLY A 28 -9.53 7.88 -5.38
C GLY A 28 -9.03 8.77 -4.23
N VAL A 29 -9.65 8.69 -3.05
CA VAL A 29 -9.25 9.47 -1.86
C VAL A 29 -7.86 9.07 -1.38
N VAL A 30 -7.52 7.77 -1.43
CA VAL A 30 -6.22 7.25 -0.99
C VAL A 30 -5.18 7.29 -2.11
N PHE A 31 -5.63 7.22 -3.36
CA PHE A 31 -4.75 7.28 -4.53
C PHE A 31 -3.98 8.61 -4.62
N GLY A 32 -4.63 9.74 -4.31
CA GLY A 32 -3.98 11.06 -4.32
C GLY A 32 -2.72 11.15 -3.45
N PRO A 33 -2.81 10.85 -2.14
CA PRO A 33 -1.64 10.80 -1.25
C PRO A 33 -0.54 9.82 -1.71
N LEU A 34 -0.90 8.67 -2.28
CA LEU A 34 0.07 7.71 -2.82
C LEU A 34 0.87 8.33 -3.98
N ILE A 35 0.18 8.92 -4.95
CA ILE A 35 0.83 9.62 -6.07
C ILE A 35 1.66 10.79 -5.55
N PHE A 36 1.15 11.57 -4.61
CA PHE A 36 1.92 12.65 -4.00
C PHE A 36 3.22 12.15 -3.38
N SER A 37 3.19 11.05 -2.61
CA SER A 37 4.39 10.47 -2.01
C SER A 37 5.42 9.98 -3.05
N MET A 38 4.97 9.55 -4.22
CA MET A 38 5.85 9.17 -5.32
C MET A 38 6.50 10.39 -5.98
N PHE A 39 5.78 11.51 -6.08
CA PHE A 39 6.25 12.71 -6.77
C PHE A 39 6.94 13.74 -5.86
N VAL A 40 6.72 13.69 -4.54
CA VAL A 40 7.30 14.66 -3.60
C VAL A 40 8.84 14.74 -3.67
N PRO A 41 9.62 13.66 -3.92
CA PRO A 41 11.07 13.77 -4.01
C PRO A 41 11.55 14.62 -5.20
N PHE A 42 10.74 14.75 -6.25
CA PHE A 42 11.10 15.57 -7.41
C PHE A 42 11.24 17.05 -7.06
N TYR A 43 10.51 17.53 -6.04
CA TYR A 43 10.64 18.90 -5.55
C TYR A 43 11.95 19.15 -4.79
N ALA A 44 12.62 18.07 -4.35
CA ALA A 44 13.90 18.12 -3.65
C ALA A 44 15.09 17.78 -4.55
N ILE A 45 14.94 17.65 -5.89
CA ILE A 45 16.05 17.28 -6.78
C ILE A 45 17.25 18.21 -6.64
N SER A 46 17.01 19.53 -6.59
CA SER A 46 18.08 20.51 -6.40
C SER A 46 18.92 20.20 -5.15
N LEU A 47 18.24 19.84 -4.06
CA LEU A 47 18.88 19.49 -2.80
C LEU A 47 19.55 18.11 -2.83
N ILE A 48 18.91 17.11 -3.46
CA ILE A 48 19.49 15.77 -3.66
C ILE A 48 20.80 15.83 -4.45
N VAL A 49 20.90 16.77 -5.40
CA VAL A 49 22.11 16.97 -6.22
C VAL A 49 23.16 17.80 -5.47
N SER A 50 22.76 18.88 -4.81
CA SER A 50 23.70 19.82 -4.18
C SER A 50 24.20 19.38 -2.81
N ASP A 51 23.36 18.74 -2.00
CA ASP A 51 23.71 18.22 -0.68
C ASP A 51 23.01 16.87 -0.43
N PRO A 52 23.58 15.76 -0.96
CA PRO A 52 23.04 14.41 -0.74
C PRO A 52 23.02 13.97 0.72
N GLY A 53 23.82 14.62 1.59
CA GLY A 53 23.91 14.31 3.02
C GLY A 53 22.86 15.01 3.88
N ALA A 54 22.07 15.91 3.29
CA ALA A 54 21.02 16.63 4.01
C ALA A 54 19.99 15.68 4.65
N LEU A 55 19.51 16.02 5.85
CA LEU A 55 18.54 15.20 6.59
C LEU A 55 17.30 14.86 5.77
N ILE A 56 16.76 15.81 5.01
CA ILE A 56 15.58 15.58 4.17
C ILE A 56 15.85 14.59 3.03
N VAL A 57 17.07 14.57 2.48
CA VAL A 57 17.48 13.59 1.45
C VAL A 57 17.60 12.20 2.08
N ALA A 58 18.14 12.10 3.29
CA ALA A 58 18.16 10.86 4.05
C ALA A 58 16.74 10.33 4.32
N VAL A 59 15.84 11.19 4.81
CA VAL A 59 14.42 10.83 5.02
C VAL A 59 13.80 10.32 3.72
N PHE A 60 13.97 11.01 2.60
CA PHE A 60 13.41 10.56 1.32
C PHE A 60 14.08 9.31 0.75
N THR A 61 15.34 9.03 1.13
CA THR A 61 16.06 7.82 0.71
C THR A 61 15.56 6.58 1.43
N PHE A 62 15.24 6.67 2.72
CA PHE A 62 14.85 5.52 3.56
C PHE A 62 13.35 5.42 3.85
N PHE A 63 12.56 6.43 3.47
CA PHE A 63 11.11 6.32 3.62
C PHE A 63 10.51 5.53 2.43
N PRO A 64 9.81 4.40 2.66
CA PRO A 64 9.55 3.40 1.62
C PRO A 64 8.83 3.88 0.36
N LEU A 65 7.92 4.86 0.48
CA LEU A 65 7.16 5.37 -0.68
C LEU A 65 7.95 6.42 -1.47
N THR A 66 8.91 7.12 -0.85
CA THR A 66 9.78 8.09 -1.53
C THR A 66 11.09 7.46 -1.98
N ALA A 67 11.52 6.38 -1.31
CA ALA A 67 12.80 5.70 -1.51
C ALA A 67 13.02 5.24 -2.96
N PRO A 68 12.04 4.66 -3.69
CA PRO A 68 12.25 4.21 -5.06
C PRO A 68 12.74 5.33 -5.99
N VAL A 69 12.22 6.54 -5.83
CA VAL A 69 12.61 7.68 -6.66
C VAL A 69 13.94 8.24 -6.20
N THR A 70 14.08 8.55 -4.91
CA THR A 70 15.28 9.18 -4.34
C THR A 70 16.51 8.29 -4.47
N ALA A 71 16.39 7.00 -4.12
CA ALA A 71 17.51 6.06 -4.21
C ALA A 71 17.90 5.77 -5.66
N MET A 72 16.95 5.72 -6.61
CA MET A 72 17.29 5.60 -8.03
C MET A 72 18.04 6.83 -8.54
N LEU A 73 17.62 8.03 -8.14
CA LEU A 73 18.29 9.27 -8.52
C LEU A 73 19.71 9.33 -7.92
N ARG A 74 19.86 9.10 -6.61
CA ARG A 74 21.18 9.07 -5.94
C ARG A 74 22.09 7.99 -6.51
N ASN A 75 21.55 6.81 -6.84
CA ASN A 75 22.31 5.74 -7.50
C ASN A 75 22.78 6.15 -8.90
N GLY A 76 21.94 6.86 -9.67
CA GLY A 76 22.32 7.39 -10.98
C GLY A 76 23.38 8.50 -10.91
N LEU A 77 23.38 9.28 -9.82
CA LEU A 77 24.35 10.33 -9.54
C LEU A 77 25.64 9.82 -8.87
N GLY A 78 25.69 8.53 -8.48
CA GLY A 78 26.82 7.95 -7.77
C GLY A 78 26.97 8.41 -6.31
N THR A 79 25.91 8.98 -5.72
CA THR A 79 25.90 9.51 -4.34
C THR A 79 25.24 8.58 -3.33
N LEU A 80 24.80 7.40 -3.75
CA LEU A 80 24.21 6.37 -2.90
C LEU A 80 25.28 5.35 -2.50
N GLU A 81 25.54 5.20 -1.21
CA GLU A 81 26.52 4.22 -0.75
C GLU A 81 25.97 2.78 -0.85
N PRO A 82 26.82 1.76 -1.06
CA PRO A 82 26.36 0.38 -1.25
C PRO A 82 25.54 -0.19 -0.08
N TRP A 83 25.86 0.22 1.16
CA TRP A 83 25.11 -0.24 2.34
C TRP A 83 23.74 0.44 2.45
N GLU A 84 23.63 1.73 2.09
CA GLU A 84 22.36 2.44 2.00
C GLU A 84 21.47 1.77 0.95
N ALA A 85 22.04 1.46 -0.22
CA ALA A 85 21.36 0.72 -1.27
C ALA A 85 20.88 -0.66 -0.78
N GLY A 86 21.70 -1.37 -0.01
CA GLY A 86 21.33 -2.66 0.58
C GLY A 86 20.11 -2.56 1.50
N ILE A 87 20.08 -1.54 2.38
CA ILE A 87 18.94 -1.29 3.28
C ILE A 87 17.69 -0.96 2.48
N VAL A 88 17.76 -0.03 1.53
CA VAL A 88 16.61 0.36 0.70
C VAL A 88 16.12 -0.80 -0.15
N ILE A 89 17.01 -1.63 -0.69
CA ILE A 89 16.57 -2.81 -1.44
C ILE A 89 15.82 -3.77 -0.49
N ALA A 90 16.38 -4.06 0.68
CA ALA A 90 15.76 -4.97 1.64
C ALA A 90 14.39 -4.44 2.10
N GLU A 91 14.28 -3.15 2.45
CA GLU A 91 13.03 -2.56 2.92
C GLU A 91 11.94 -2.65 1.85
N LEU A 92 12.26 -2.36 0.59
CA LEU A 92 11.30 -2.32 -0.51
C LEU A 92 10.73 -3.72 -0.80
N PHE A 93 11.59 -4.75 -0.80
CA PHE A 93 11.14 -6.13 -0.97
C PHE A 93 10.36 -6.64 0.23
N VAL A 94 10.83 -6.39 1.46
CA VAL A 94 10.14 -6.84 2.68
C VAL A 94 8.76 -6.21 2.76
N LEU A 95 8.66 -4.88 2.63
CA LEU A 95 7.39 -4.17 2.69
C LEU A 95 6.49 -4.53 1.51
N GLY A 96 7.04 -4.62 0.30
CA GLY A 96 6.26 -5.01 -0.87
C GLY A 96 5.63 -6.39 -0.74
N VAL A 97 6.38 -7.38 -0.24
CA VAL A 97 5.85 -8.73 0.04
C VAL A 97 4.82 -8.69 1.16
N VAL A 98 5.06 -7.95 2.23
CA VAL A 98 4.10 -7.80 3.35
C VAL A 98 2.79 -7.20 2.84
N VAL A 99 2.85 -6.08 2.12
CA VAL A 99 1.67 -5.41 1.58
C VAL A 99 0.92 -6.31 0.59
N LEU A 100 1.63 -7.00 -0.31
CA LEU A 100 1.00 -7.96 -1.22
C LEU A 100 0.30 -9.11 -0.47
N ARG A 101 0.93 -9.67 0.58
CA ARG A 101 0.28 -10.71 1.39
C ARG A 101 -0.97 -10.19 2.09
N VAL A 102 -0.91 -8.98 2.65
CA VAL A 102 -2.08 -8.33 3.26
C VAL A 102 -3.18 -8.11 2.23
N ALA A 103 -2.83 -7.63 1.03
CA ALA A 103 -3.79 -7.41 -0.04
C ALA A 103 -4.48 -8.72 -0.47
N VAL A 104 -3.71 -9.78 -0.72
CA VAL A 104 -4.24 -11.12 -1.07
C VAL A 104 -5.13 -11.66 0.05
N HIS A 105 -4.71 -11.51 1.30
CA HIS A 105 -5.52 -11.90 2.45
C HIS A 105 -6.85 -11.15 2.42
N LEU A 106 -6.83 -9.82 2.27
CA LEU A 106 -8.03 -9.02 2.30
C LEU A 106 -8.98 -9.31 1.13
N PHE A 107 -8.46 -9.55 -0.07
CA PHE A 107 -9.25 -10.02 -1.22
C PHE A 107 -9.99 -11.34 -0.91
N ARG A 108 -9.33 -12.28 -0.22
CA ARG A 108 -9.95 -13.55 0.16
C ARG A 108 -11.07 -13.37 1.18
N TYR A 109 -10.92 -12.47 2.16
CA TYR A 109 -12.00 -12.19 3.12
C TYR A 109 -13.13 -11.38 2.50
N GLY A 110 -12.82 -10.38 1.68
CA GLY A 110 -13.79 -9.55 0.98
C GLY A 110 -14.68 -10.35 0.03
N SER A 111 -14.14 -11.38 -0.62
CA SER A 111 -14.93 -12.28 -1.49
C SER A 111 -15.84 -13.25 -0.72
N ILE A 112 -15.55 -13.56 0.55
CA ILE A 112 -16.37 -14.45 1.39
C ILE A 112 -17.56 -13.69 2.03
N ALA A 113 -17.47 -12.38 2.18
CA ALA A 113 -18.45 -11.56 2.92
C ALA A 113 -19.79 -11.30 2.18
N TYR A 114 -20.05 -11.88 1.01
CA TYR A 114 -21.22 -11.52 0.19
C TYR A 114 -22.49 -12.38 0.41
N SER A 115 -22.55 -13.31 1.38
CA SER A 115 -23.71 -14.23 1.50
C SER A 115 -24.48 -14.23 2.83
N ALA A 116 -24.18 -13.35 3.78
CA ALA A 116 -24.96 -13.30 5.03
C ALA A 116 -25.39 -11.88 5.40
N LYS A 117 -26.40 -11.35 4.69
CA LYS A 117 -27.39 -10.50 5.36
C LYS A 117 -28.19 -11.40 6.32
N LEU A 118 -27.61 -11.74 7.46
CA LEU A 118 -28.36 -12.30 8.56
C LEU A 118 -29.10 -11.13 9.21
N ASP A 119 -30.38 -11.03 8.89
CA ASP A 119 -31.33 -10.15 9.55
C ASP A 119 -31.46 -10.58 11.02
N PRO A 120 -30.96 -9.80 11.99
CA PRO A 120 -31.05 -10.17 13.42
C PRO A 120 -32.51 -10.21 13.91
N ARG A 121 -33.46 -9.69 13.14
CA ARG A 121 -34.90 -9.74 13.48
C ARG A 121 -35.58 -11.02 12.98
N ALA A 122 -35.00 -11.73 12.02
CA ALA A 122 -35.53 -13.02 11.55
C ALA A 122 -35.30 -14.17 12.56
N VAL A 123 -34.30 -14.05 13.44
CA VAL A 123 -33.98 -15.06 14.48
C VAL A 123 -34.80 -14.86 15.76
N LEU A 124 -35.36 -13.67 16.00
CA LEU A 124 -36.16 -13.39 17.20
C LEU A 124 -37.67 -13.69 17.03
N GLY A 125 -38.10 -14.00 15.81
CA GLY A 125 -39.47 -14.42 15.49
C GLY A 125 -39.72 -15.88 15.83
N ARG A 126 -39.91 -16.17 17.12
CA ARG A 126 -40.38 -17.47 17.64
C ARG A 126 -41.72 -17.83 16.99
N ARG A 127 -41.70 -18.52 15.85
CA ARG A 127 -42.90 -19.10 15.23
C ARG A 127 -43.48 -20.11 16.21
N ARG A 128 -44.63 -19.80 16.81
CA ARG A 128 -45.52 -20.82 17.37
C ARG A 128 -46.18 -21.55 16.20
N PRO A 129 -46.20 -22.90 16.18
CA PRO A 129 -47.01 -23.62 15.24
C PRO A 129 -48.47 -23.30 15.57
N VAL A 130 -49.20 -22.68 14.64
CA VAL A 130 -50.65 -22.62 14.73
C VAL A 130 -51.15 -24.00 14.31
N THR A 131 -51.60 -24.78 15.28
CA THR A 131 -52.32 -26.03 15.08
C THR A 131 -53.53 -25.78 14.20
N VAL A 132 -53.56 -26.41 13.02
CA VAL A 132 -54.77 -26.60 12.24
C VAL A 132 -55.67 -27.55 13.01
N GLY A 133 -56.66 -27.00 13.71
CA GLY A 133 -57.77 -27.71 14.32
C GLY A 133 -59.03 -27.47 13.48
N LYS A 134 -59.74 -28.57 13.21
CA LYS A 134 -60.91 -28.73 12.34
C LYS A 134 -62.01 -27.69 12.51
#